data_AF-A0A835GEL7-F1
#
_entry.id   AF-A0A835GEL7-F1
#
_cell.length_a   1.000
_cell.length_b   1.000
_cell.length_c   1.000
_cell.angle_alpha   90.00
_cell.angle_beta   90.00
_cell.angle_gamma   90.00
#
_symmetry.space_group_name_H-M   'P 1'
#
loop_
_entity.id
_entity.type
_entity.pdbx_description
1 polymer ?
#
loop_
_entity_poly.entity_id
_entity_poly.type
_entity_poly.pdbx_seq_one_letter_code
_entity_poly.pdbx_strand_id
1 'polypeptide(L)'
;MCGTNKTLKTLYSNLVLADLILQVTSTFYPGVPVDNMYKVATQKETIAELVGNDLANKYITNRQYLARGHLAAKTDFIYASGQRASFYFINVAPQWQPFNAGNWNSVEQYLRARIGQAGYNTVVYTGTFGVSQLRDENDRPVDVYLYTDANNNPQIPVPLYYYKVVYDAGRRLGTAFVSINNPYYTESEVRALTFCTDHCRNNSAFSWLKWQPDRIDMGYSFCCTVDDFRRTVPHLPAFTVTGLLS
;
A
#
# COMPACT_ATOMS: atom_id res chain seq x y z
N MET A 1 -6.17 16.96 49.63
CA MET A 1 -5.29 17.37 48.52
C MET A 1 -5.29 16.24 47.50
N CYS A 2 -6.13 16.35 46.47
CA CYS A 2 -6.30 15.33 45.44
C CYS A 2 -5.75 15.90 44.13
N GLY A 3 -4.87 15.13 43.48
CA GLY A 3 -4.09 15.53 42.33
C GLY A 3 -4.94 15.95 41.14
N THR A 4 -4.46 16.95 40.43
CA THR A 4 -5.03 17.55 39.24
C THR A 4 -5.19 16.54 38.11
N ASN A 5 -6.45 16.24 37.76
CA ASN A 5 -6.85 15.62 36.51
C ASN A 5 -6.35 16.47 35.34
N LYS A 6 -5.29 16.04 34.66
CA LYS A 6 -4.94 16.55 33.33
C LYS A 6 -5.92 15.94 32.32
N THR A 7 -6.94 16.72 31.98
CA THR A 7 -7.83 16.49 30.85
C THR A 7 -6.99 16.25 29.59
N LEU A 8 -7.01 15.03 29.06
CA LEU A 8 -6.53 14.70 27.73
C LEU A 8 -7.34 15.51 26.72
N LYS A 9 -6.78 16.63 26.24
CA LYS A 9 -7.34 17.40 25.14
C LYS A 9 -7.18 16.57 23.86
N THR A 10 -8.26 15.92 23.47
CA THR A 10 -8.45 15.28 22.17
C THR A 10 -8.31 16.32 21.05
N LEU A 11 -7.25 16.21 20.26
CA LEU A 11 -7.05 16.97 19.02
C LEU A 11 -6.49 16.00 17.98
N TYR A 12 -7.39 15.32 17.25
CA TYR A 12 -7.05 14.71 15.96
C TYR A 12 -8.20 15.01 15.00
N SER A 13 -7.98 16.07 14.24
CA SER A 13 -8.89 16.56 13.22
C SER A 13 -8.55 15.88 11.89
N ASN A 14 -9.54 15.19 11.33
CA ASN A 14 -9.75 14.97 9.90
C ASN A 14 -8.71 14.14 9.14
N LEU A 15 -8.80 12.81 9.28
CA LEU A 15 -8.53 11.92 8.15
C LEU A 15 -9.64 12.18 7.12
N VAL A 16 -9.43 13.13 6.21
CA VAL A 16 -10.33 13.32 5.07
C VAL A 16 -10.07 12.15 4.11
N LEU A 17 -10.83 11.06 4.28
CA LEU A 17 -11.20 10.25 3.11
C LEU A 17 -12.03 11.18 2.24
N ALA A 18 -11.36 11.84 1.29
CA ALA A 18 -12.04 12.62 0.27
C ALA A 18 -12.93 11.63 -0.50
N ASP A 19 -14.23 11.76 -0.25
CA ASP A 19 -15.35 11.37 -1.08
C ASP A 19 -15.43 9.92 -1.59
N LEU A 20 -15.43 8.93 -0.69
CA LEU A 20 -16.03 7.64 -1.03
C LEU A 20 -16.53 6.79 0.15
N ILE A 21 -17.04 7.46 1.20
CA ILE A 21 -17.81 6.77 2.24
C ILE A 21 -19.24 7.29 2.19
N LEU A 22 -20.01 6.77 1.25
CA LEU A 22 -21.45 6.57 1.37
C LEU A 22 -21.91 5.63 0.25
N GLN A 23 -22.37 4.45 0.68
CA GLN A 23 -23.10 3.43 -0.06
C GLN A 23 -22.32 2.21 -0.64
N VAL A 24 -22.88 1.05 -0.28
CA VAL A 24 -22.96 -0.24 -0.98
C VAL A 24 -21.82 -1.25 -0.86
N THR A 25 -22.14 -2.36 -0.21
CA THR A 25 -21.34 -3.56 0.02
C THR A 25 -21.31 -4.57 -1.14
N SER A 26 -21.92 -4.28 -2.29
CA SER A 26 -22.03 -5.27 -3.38
C SER A 26 -22.08 -4.72 -4.81
N THR A 27 -22.07 -3.41 -5.04
CA THR A 27 -22.26 -2.84 -6.40
C THR A 27 -20.98 -2.45 -7.14
N PHE A 28 -19.80 -2.55 -6.52
CA PHE A 28 -18.54 -2.16 -7.18
C PHE A 28 -17.92 -3.28 -8.04
N TYR A 29 -18.26 -4.55 -7.77
CA TYR A 29 -17.84 -5.69 -8.59
C TYR A 29 -19.01 -6.65 -8.84
N PRO A 30 -20.07 -6.21 -9.56
CA PRO A 30 -21.22 -7.06 -9.83
C PRO A 30 -20.80 -8.31 -10.61
N GLY A 31 -21.11 -9.49 -10.09
CA GLY A 31 -20.79 -10.78 -10.72
C GLY A 31 -19.38 -11.32 -10.45
N VAL A 32 -18.53 -10.61 -9.71
CA VAL A 32 -17.18 -11.09 -9.35
C VAL A 32 -17.20 -11.70 -7.95
N PRO A 33 -16.85 -12.99 -7.76
CA PRO A 33 -16.76 -13.59 -6.45
C PRO A 33 -15.43 -13.21 -5.78
N VAL A 34 -15.28 -11.93 -5.41
CA VAL A 34 -14.00 -11.34 -4.94
C VAL A 34 -13.38 -12.13 -3.79
N ASP A 35 -14.16 -12.53 -2.78
CA ASP A 35 -13.66 -13.35 -1.66
C ASP A 35 -13.07 -14.70 -2.12
N ASN A 36 -13.63 -15.29 -3.18
CA ASN A 36 -13.13 -16.55 -3.71
C ASN A 36 -11.79 -16.37 -4.44
N MET A 37 -11.57 -15.22 -5.08
CA MET A 37 -10.32 -14.89 -5.78
C MET A 37 -9.13 -14.76 -4.82
N TYR A 38 -9.39 -14.43 -3.54
CA TYR A 38 -8.36 -14.36 -2.52
C TYR A 38 -8.02 -15.70 -1.85
N LYS A 39 -8.69 -16.81 -2.22
CA LYS A 39 -8.32 -18.14 -1.71
C LYS A 39 -7.08 -18.65 -2.44
N VAL A 40 -6.14 -19.23 -1.68
CA VAL A 40 -4.87 -19.78 -2.21
C VAL A 40 -5.11 -20.77 -3.35
N ALA A 41 -6.12 -21.65 -3.25
CA ALA A 41 -6.44 -22.60 -4.30
C ALA A 41 -6.84 -21.90 -5.61
N THR A 42 -7.75 -20.93 -5.54
CA THR A 42 -8.16 -20.13 -6.70
C THR A 42 -7.00 -19.34 -7.29
N GLN A 43 -6.15 -18.74 -6.43
CA GLN A 43 -4.96 -18.03 -6.91
C GLN A 43 -4.01 -18.95 -7.67
N LYS A 44 -3.82 -20.19 -7.22
CA LYS A 44 -3.00 -21.16 -7.97
C LYS A 44 -3.55 -21.40 -9.36
N GLU A 45 -4.86 -21.62 -9.48
CA GLU A 45 -5.52 -21.84 -10.78
C GLU A 45 -5.36 -20.60 -11.68
N THR A 46 -5.72 -19.41 -11.19
CA THR A 46 -5.63 -18.17 -11.96
C THR A 46 -4.18 -17.84 -12.37
N ILE A 47 -3.21 -17.99 -11.47
CA ILE A 47 -1.81 -17.74 -11.79
C ILE A 47 -1.26 -18.81 -12.75
N ALA A 48 -1.73 -20.05 -12.67
CA ALA A 48 -1.32 -21.10 -13.61
C ALA A 48 -1.73 -20.79 -15.06
N GLU A 49 -2.84 -20.09 -15.27
CA GLU A 49 -3.23 -19.61 -16.61
C GLU A 49 -2.24 -18.58 -17.18
N LEU A 50 -1.56 -17.82 -16.31
CA LEU A 50 -0.61 -16.78 -16.71
C LEU A 50 0.82 -17.29 -16.90
N VAL A 51 1.27 -18.19 -16.02
CA VAL A 51 2.69 -18.60 -15.95
C VAL A 51 2.91 -20.11 -16.02
N GLY A 52 1.86 -20.91 -16.18
CA GLY A 52 1.96 -22.37 -16.14
C GLY A 52 1.88 -22.96 -14.72
N ASN A 53 1.53 -24.24 -14.64
CA ASN A 53 1.20 -24.93 -13.38
C ASN A 53 2.38 -25.02 -12.40
N ASP A 54 3.58 -25.30 -12.91
CA ASP A 54 4.77 -25.50 -12.08
C ASP A 54 5.22 -24.17 -11.43
N LEU A 55 5.23 -23.10 -12.22
CA LEU A 55 5.55 -21.76 -11.73
C LEU A 55 4.47 -21.24 -10.78
N ALA A 56 3.18 -21.48 -11.05
CA ALA A 56 2.12 -21.10 -10.13
C ALA A 56 2.26 -21.77 -8.76
N ASN A 57 2.67 -23.05 -8.70
CA ASN A 57 2.94 -23.72 -7.43
C ASN A 57 4.18 -23.17 -6.70
N LYS A 58 5.14 -22.59 -7.43
CA LYS A 58 6.31 -21.91 -6.87
C LYS A 58 5.98 -20.52 -6.35
N TYR A 59 5.16 -19.76 -7.08
CA TYR A 59 4.75 -18.41 -6.68
C TYR A 59 3.66 -18.42 -5.60
N ILE A 60 2.71 -19.34 -5.65
CA ILE A 60 1.61 -19.39 -4.69
C ILE A 60 1.82 -20.54 -3.70
N THR A 61 2.12 -20.18 -2.45
CA THR A 61 2.36 -21.10 -1.33
C THR A 61 1.60 -20.65 -0.09
N ASN A 62 1.63 -21.44 0.98
CA ASN A 62 1.03 -21.05 2.27
C ASN A 62 1.70 -19.84 2.93
N ARG A 63 2.87 -19.41 2.44
CA ARG A 63 3.59 -18.21 2.91
C ARG A 63 3.58 -17.08 1.89
N GLN A 64 3.41 -17.41 0.61
CA GLN A 64 3.43 -16.47 -0.50
C GLN A 64 2.08 -16.54 -1.21
N TYR A 65 1.19 -15.63 -0.87
CA TYR A 65 -0.13 -15.54 -1.48
C TYR A 65 -0.58 -14.09 -1.44
N LEU A 66 -1.55 -13.76 -2.27
CA LEU A 66 -2.14 -12.43 -2.30
C LEU A 66 -3.22 -12.35 -1.22
N ALA A 67 -3.00 -11.48 -0.24
CA ALA A 67 -3.97 -11.15 0.79
C ALA A 67 -4.75 -9.89 0.40
N ARG A 68 -5.89 -9.70 1.08
CA ARG A 68 -6.65 -8.46 1.04
C ARG A 68 -5.86 -7.38 1.79
N GLY A 69 -5.15 -6.53 1.05
CA GLY A 69 -4.40 -5.41 1.61
C GLY A 69 -5.26 -4.16 1.71
N HIS A 70 -5.47 -3.64 2.92
CA HIS A 70 -6.26 -2.43 3.12
C HIS A 70 -5.49 -1.18 2.66
N LEU A 71 -6.14 -0.28 1.93
CA LEU A 71 -5.57 1.02 1.53
C LEU A 71 -5.62 2.00 2.72
N ALA A 72 -6.79 2.23 3.30
CA ALA A 72 -6.90 2.84 4.62
C ALA A 72 -6.82 1.72 5.67
N ALA A 73 -5.75 1.71 6.48
CA ALA A 73 -5.56 0.65 7.46
C ALA A 73 -6.63 0.74 8.56
N LYS A 74 -7.10 -0.40 9.05
CA LYS A 74 -8.05 -0.46 10.18
C LYS A 74 -7.56 0.40 11.35
N THR A 75 -6.27 0.34 11.64
CA THR A 75 -5.61 1.03 12.76
C THR A 75 -5.51 2.55 12.59
N ASP A 76 -5.81 3.08 11.40
CA ASP A 76 -5.89 4.53 11.15
C ASP A 76 -7.25 5.13 11.58
N PHE A 77 -8.23 4.27 11.91
CA PHE A 77 -9.56 4.71 12.34
C PHE A 77 -9.74 4.59 13.85
N ILE A 78 -10.04 5.73 14.48
CA ILE A 78 -10.36 5.83 15.91
C ILE A 78 -11.71 5.17 16.22
N TYR A 79 -12.70 5.34 15.34
CA TYR A 79 -14.05 4.83 15.52
C TYR A 79 -14.25 3.46 14.86
N ALA A 80 -15.00 2.58 15.53
CA ALA A 80 -15.30 1.23 15.06
C ALA A 80 -16.01 1.20 13.68
N SER A 81 -16.75 2.26 13.32
CA SER A 81 -17.35 2.42 11.99
C SER A 81 -16.28 2.58 10.90
N GLY A 82 -15.26 3.41 11.11
CA GLY A 82 -14.12 3.54 10.20
C GLY A 82 -13.29 2.26 10.12
N GLN A 83 -13.08 1.59 11.25
CA GLN A 83 -12.41 0.28 11.30
C GLN A 83 -13.16 -0.81 10.52
N ARG A 84 -14.49 -0.74 10.43
CA ARG A 84 -15.30 -1.66 9.61
C ARG A 84 -15.28 -1.25 8.14
N ALA A 85 -15.29 0.05 7.86
CA ALA A 85 -15.20 0.57 6.50
C ALA A 85 -13.89 0.20 5.80
N SER A 86 -12.80 0.01 6.55
CA SER A 86 -11.51 -0.41 5.98
C SER A 86 -11.54 -1.78 5.31
N PHE A 87 -12.51 -2.65 5.65
CA PHE A 87 -12.64 -3.99 5.09
C PHE A 87 -13.48 -4.05 3.81
N TYR A 88 -14.08 -2.94 3.38
CA TYR A 88 -14.80 -2.92 2.09
C TYR A 88 -13.83 -3.09 0.93
N PHE A 89 -14.24 -3.84 -0.10
CA PHE A 89 -13.37 -4.13 -1.26
C PHE A 89 -12.92 -2.88 -2.01
N ILE A 90 -13.65 -1.77 -1.91
CA ILE A 90 -13.22 -0.49 -2.46
C ILE A 90 -11.94 0.05 -1.79
N ASN A 91 -11.66 -0.41 -0.57
CA ASN A 91 -10.49 -0.08 0.21
C ASN A 91 -9.50 -1.25 0.26
N VAL A 92 -9.61 -2.23 -0.64
CA VAL A 92 -8.76 -3.42 -0.67
C VAL A 92 -8.11 -3.52 -2.05
N ALA A 93 -6.81 -3.81 -2.07
CA ALA A 93 -6.15 -4.26 -3.28
C ALA A 93 -5.24 -5.47 -2.97
N PRO A 94 -4.95 -6.35 -3.96
CA PRO A 94 -4.10 -7.52 -3.75
C PRO A 94 -2.69 -7.16 -3.28
N GLN A 95 -2.30 -7.61 -2.08
CA GLN A 95 -0.94 -7.47 -1.56
C GLN A 95 -0.33 -8.84 -1.34
N TRP A 96 0.93 -9.02 -1.74
CA TRP A 96 1.67 -10.21 -1.35
C TRP A 96 1.77 -10.26 0.18
N GLN A 97 1.49 -11.41 0.79
CA GLN A 97 1.42 -11.50 2.24
C GLN A 97 2.72 -11.07 2.94
N PRO A 98 3.92 -11.48 2.47
CA PRO A 98 5.18 -11.03 3.08
C PRO A 98 5.46 -9.53 2.89
N PHE A 99 5.00 -8.94 1.78
CA PHE A 99 5.00 -7.49 1.59
C PHE A 99 4.12 -6.79 2.63
N ASN A 100 2.88 -7.26 2.78
CA ASN A 100 1.90 -6.66 3.69
C ASN A 100 2.37 -6.76 5.14
N ALA A 101 2.80 -7.95 5.57
CA ALA A 101 3.29 -8.18 6.94
C ALA A 101 4.69 -7.61 7.20
N GLY A 102 5.44 -7.29 6.14
CA GLY A 102 6.80 -6.80 6.16
C GLY A 102 6.90 -5.27 6.17
N ASN A 103 7.59 -4.72 5.18
CA ASN A 103 7.93 -3.30 5.16
C ASN A 103 6.70 -2.39 5.07
N TRP A 104 5.62 -2.83 4.41
CA TRP A 104 4.39 -2.04 4.35
C TRP A 104 3.81 -1.79 5.75
N ASN A 105 3.63 -2.86 6.54
CA ASN A 105 3.18 -2.75 7.93
C ASN A 105 4.15 -1.92 8.80
N SER A 106 5.47 -2.01 8.59
CA SER A 106 6.43 -1.11 9.26
C SER A 106 6.15 0.35 8.92
N VAL A 107 5.96 0.71 7.65
CA VAL A 107 5.62 2.08 7.25
C VAL A 107 4.35 2.54 7.98
N GLU A 108 3.28 1.74 7.98
CA GLU A 108 2.02 2.15 8.63
C GLU A 108 2.17 2.37 10.13
N GLN A 109 2.90 1.50 10.83
CA GLN A 109 3.09 1.59 12.27
C GLN A 109 3.96 2.78 12.68
N TYR A 110 5.15 2.89 12.08
CA TYR A 110 6.12 3.91 12.47
C TYR A 110 5.71 5.31 12.02
N LEU A 111 5.06 5.43 10.87
CA LEU A 111 4.54 6.71 10.38
C LEU A 111 3.45 7.25 11.31
N ARG A 112 2.51 6.41 11.74
CA ARG A 112 1.46 6.79 12.70
C ARG A 112 2.05 7.25 14.02
N ALA A 113 3.04 6.50 14.55
CA ALA A 113 3.73 6.88 15.77
C ALA A 113 4.48 8.21 15.61
N ARG A 114 5.14 8.43 14.48
CA ARG A 114 5.88 9.66 14.18
C ARG A 114 4.96 10.88 14.10
N ILE A 115 3.84 10.77 13.41
CA ILE A 115 2.84 11.84 13.29
C ILE A 115 2.35 12.28 14.67
N GLY A 116 2.00 11.32 15.54
CA GLY A 116 1.57 11.61 16.90
C GLY A 116 2.68 12.21 17.77
N GLN A 117 3.90 11.66 17.72
CA GLN A 117 5.02 12.13 18.54
C GLN A 117 5.48 13.55 18.15
N ALA A 118 5.50 13.87 16.85
CA ALA A 118 5.93 15.16 16.33
C ALA A 118 4.81 16.23 16.34
N GLY A 119 3.57 15.84 16.63
CA GLY A 119 2.42 16.75 16.61
C GLY A 119 2.14 17.31 15.20
N TYR A 120 2.30 16.46 14.18
CA TYR A 120 1.93 16.82 12.81
C TYR A 120 0.40 16.81 12.66
N ASN A 121 -0.12 17.76 11.89
CA ASN A 121 -1.53 17.76 11.47
C ASN A 121 -1.60 17.35 10.00
N THR A 122 -1.64 16.04 9.76
CA THR A 122 -1.42 15.48 8.43
C THR A 122 -2.70 15.07 7.72
N VAL A 123 -2.75 15.31 6.41
CA VAL A 123 -3.56 14.54 5.47
C VAL A 123 -2.70 13.39 4.94
N VAL A 124 -3.26 12.18 4.88
CA VAL A 124 -2.58 10.98 4.38
C VAL A 124 -3.32 10.46 3.16
N TYR A 125 -2.66 10.47 1.99
CA TYR A 125 -3.16 9.86 0.78
C TYR A 125 -2.55 8.47 0.64
N THR A 126 -3.39 7.43 0.65
CA THR A 126 -2.95 6.06 0.38
C THR A 126 -3.52 5.60 -0.95
N GLY A 127 -2.73 4.89 -1.74
CA GLY A 127 -3.22 4.32 -2.99
C GLY A 127 -2.23 3.34 -3.60
N THR A 128 -2.55 2.94 -4.83
CA THR A 128 -1.79 2.00 -5.63
C THR A 128 -1.55 2.55 -7.03
N PHE A 129 -0.53 2.05 -7.72
CA PHE A 129 -0.23 2.44 -9.09
C PHE A 129 0.48 1.32 -9.87
N GLY A 130 0.14 1.18 -11.15
CA GLY A 130 0.67 0.16 -12.06
C GLY A 130 0.22 -1.27 -11.72
N VAL A 131 0.60 -2.23 -12.56
CA VAL A 131 0.32 -3.67 -12.39
C VAL A 131 1.63 -4.42 -12.21
N SER A 132 1.68 -5.29 -11.20
CA SER A 132 2.84 -6.11 -10.88
C SER A 132 2.94 -7.29 -11.85
N GLN A 133 4.16 -7.77 -12.08
CA GLN A 133 4.44 -8.81 -13.09
C GLN A 133 5.09 -10.04 -12.49
N LEU A 134 4.81 -11.21 -13.06
CA LEU A 134 5.56 -12.44 -12.80
C LEU A 134 6.28 -12.89 -14.08
N ARG A 135 7.25 -13.79 -13.95
CA ARG A 135 7.92 -14.40 -15.10
C ARG A 135 7.17 -15.66 -15.49
N ASP A 136 6.87 -15.80 -16.78
CA ASP A 136 6.30 -17.04 -17.34
C ASP A 136 7.39 -18.11 -17.57
N GLU A 137 7.01 -19.26 -18.12
CA GLU A 137 7.93 -20.38 -18.42
C GLU A 137 9.05 -20.01 -19.41
N ASN A 138 8.88 -18.91 -20.17
CA ASN A 138 9.85 -18.39 -21.13
C ASN A 138 10.61 -17.16 -20.59
N ASP A 139 10.55 -16.92 -19.28
CA ASP A 139 11.14 -15.76 -18.58
C ASP A 139 10.60 -14.40 -19.06
N ARG A 140 9.40 -14.38 -19.66
CA ARG A 140 8.76 -13.13 -20.10
C ARG A 140 7.94 -12.54 -18.95
N PRO A 141 7.97 -11.22 -18.76
CA PRO A 141 7.15 -10.58 -17.75
C PRO A 141 5.68 -10.58 -18.21
N VAL A 142 4.78 -11.03 -17.34
CA VAL A 142 3.33 -11.04 -17.55
C VAL A 142 2.62 -10.31 -16.42
N ASP A 143 1.70 -9.42 -16.76
CA ASP A 143 0.89 -8.69 -15.80
C ASP A 143 0.00 -9.64 -14.99
N VAL A 144 -0.07 -9.41 -13.68
CA VAL A 144 -0.79 -10.29 -12.77
C VAL A 144 -2.16 -9.70 -12.42
N TYR A 145 -3.20 -10.50 -12.67
CA TYR A 145 -4.56 -10.21 -12.28
C TYR A 145 -5.13 -11.39 -11.47
N LEU A 146 -5.88 -11.09 -10.40
CA LEU A 146 -6.61 -12.10 -9.63
C LEU A 146 -7.92 -12.53 -10.28
N TYR A 147 -8.41 -11.76 -11.25
CA TYR A 147 -9.64 -12.09 -11.96
C TYR A 147 -9.65 -11.44 -13.35
N THR A 148 -9.99 -12.26 -14.33
CA THR A 148 -10.39 -11.90 -15.69
C THR A 148 -11.84 -12.32 -15.88
N ASP A 149 -12.64 -11.50 -16.55
CA ASP A 149 -14.02 -11.86 -16.86
C ASP A 149 -14.09 -12.89 -18.01
N ALA A 150 -15.30 -13.36 -18.33
CA ALA A 150 -15.53 -14.34 -19.39
C ALA A 150 -15.12 -13.88 -20.80
N ASN A 151 -14.87 -12.59 -21.01
CA ASN A 151 -14.40 -12.00 -22.26
C ASN A 151 -12.88 -11.70 -22.22
N ASN A 152 -12.16 -12.26 -21.24
CA ASN A 152 -10.75 -12.01 -20.97
C ASN A 152 -10.41 -10.55 -20.63
N ASN A 153 -11.37 -9.77 -20.12
CA ASN A 153 -11.05 -8.45 -19.61
C ASN A 153 -10.48 -8.57 -18.19
N PRO A 154 -9.28 -8.03 -17.91
CA PRO A 154 -8.74 -8.01 -16.56
C PRO A 154 -9.57 -7.08 -15.66
N GLN A 155 -9.89 -7.54 -14.45
CA GLN A 155 -10.76 -6.80 -13.50
C GLN A 155 -10.07 -6.51 -12.17
N ILE A 156 -9.29 -7.45 -11.63
CA ILE A 156 -8.62 -7.29 -10.33
C ILE A 156 -7.10 -7.29 -10.54
N PRO A 157 -6.48 -6.13 -10.80
CA PRO A 157 -5.02 -6.05 -10.94
C PRO A 157 -4.32 -6.27 -9.59
N VAL A 158 -3.19 -6.98 -9.63
CA VAL A 158 -2.23 -6.96 -8.52
C VAL A 158 -1.36 -5.72 -8.68
N PRO A 159 -1.42 -4.72 -7.80
CA PRO A 159 -0.74 -3.47 -8.06
C PRO A 159 0.77 -3.59 -7.94
N LEU A 160 1.49 -2.83 -8.76
CA LEU A 160 2.96 -2.75 -8.72
C LEU A 160 3.44 -1.97 -7.50
N TYR A 161 2.91 -0.77 -7.31
CA TYR A 161 3.26 0.11 -6.20
C TYR A 161 2.10 0.24 -5.23
N TYR A 162 2.43 0.28 -3.95
CA TYR A 162 1.62 0.90 -2.91
C TYR A 162 2.34 2.14 -2.41
N TYR A 163 1.57 3.19 -2.10
CA TYR A 163 2.14 4.43 -1.60
C TYR A 163 1.33 5.03 -0.47
N LYS A 164 2.01 5.73 0.45
CA LYS A 164 1.43 6.66 1.41
C LYS A 164 2.12 8.01 1.25
N VAL A 165 1.36 9.04 0.88
CA VAL A 165 1.82 10.42 0.85
C VAL A 165 1.27 11.13 2.06
N VAL A 166 2.16 11.57 2.95
CA VAL A 166 1.80 12.33 4.14
C VAL A 166 2.10 13.80 3.92
N TYR A 167 1.16 14.65 4.30
CA TYR A 167 1.25 16.09 4.07
C TYR A 167 0.72 16.86 5.27
N ASP A 168 1.55 17.71 5.87
CA ASP A 168 1.14 18.70 6.86
C ASP A 168 1.01 20.07 6.18
N ALA A 169 -0.23 20.53 5.99
CA ALA A 169 -0.51 21.79 5.30
C ALA A 169 -0.01 23.03 6.06
N GLY A 170 -0.06 22.99 7.40
CA GLY A 170 0.36 24.11 8.24
C GLY A 170 1.86 24.34 8.17
N ARG A 171 2.64 23.26 8.08
CA ARG A 171 4.10 23.30 7.99
C ARG A 171 4.63 23.20 6.55
N ARG A 172 3.76 22.89 5.59
CA ARG A 172 4.10 22.59 4.18
C ARG A 172 5.15 21.49 4.04
N LEU A 173 5.11 20.51 4.94
CA LEU A 173 6.01 19.36 4.91
C LEU A 173 5.28 18.16 4.31
N GLY A 174 5.97 17.38 3.49
CA GLY A 174 5.40 16.16 2.94
C GLY A 174 6.43 15.18 2.40
N THR A 175 6.10 13.90 2.51
CA THR A 175 6.94 12.79 2.05
C THR A 175 6.05 11.71 1.45
N ALA A 176 6.48 11.12 0.34
CA ALA A 176 5.83 9.96 -0.26
C ALA A 176 6.62 8.70 0.10
N PHE A 177 6.01 7.77 0.82
CA PHE A 177 6.56 6.43 1.08
C PHE A 177 6.00 5.47 0.04
N VAL A 178 6.86 4.72 -0.64
CA VAL A 178 6.52 3.83 -1.74
C VAL A 178 7.09 2.45 -1.47
N SER A 179 6.31 1.41 -1.73
CA SER A 179 6.75 0.02 -1.64
C SER A 179 6.32 -0.74 -2.89
N ILE A 180 7.22 -1.57 -3.42
CA ILE A 180 7.01 -2.43 -4.58
C ILE A 180 6.40 -3.75 -4.10
N ASN A 181 5.18 -4.03 -4.56
CA ASN A 181 4.38 -5.18 -4.18
C ASN A 181 4.72 -6.39 -5.06
N ASN A 182 5.95 -6.89 -4.91
CA ASN A 182 6.38 -8.14 -5.53
C ASN A 182 7.62 -8.72 -4.84
N PRO A 183 7.52 -9.90 -4.18
CA PRO A 183 8.67 -10.55 -3.56
C PRO A 183 9.54 -11.35 -4.55
N TYR A 184 9.17 -11.40 -5.83
CA TYR A 184 9.85 -12.19 -6.87
C TYR A 184 10.73 -11.37 -7.81
N TYR A 185 10.69 -10.05 -7.72
CA TYR A 185 11.61 -9.23 -8.50
C TYR A 185 13.05 -9.42 -8.04
N THR A 186 13.95 -9.34 -9.01
CA THR A 186 15.38 -9.25 -8.80
C THR A 186 15.76 -7.87 -8.27
N GLU A 187 16.97 -7.77 -7.71
CA GLU A 187 17.50 -6.47 -7.30
C GLU A 187 17.60 -5.47 -8.46
N SER A 188 17.90 -5.95 -9.67
CA SER A 188 18.00 -5.09 -10.85
C SER A 188 16.66 -4.48 -11.24
N GLU A 189 15.58 -5.26 -11.14
CA GLU A 189 14.22 -4.83 -11.43
C GLU A 189 13.74 -3.80 -10.40
N VAL A 190 13.87 -4.07 -9.10
CA VAL A 190 13.43 -3.11 -8.06
C VAL A 190 14.21 -1.79 -8.11
N ARG A 191 15.50 -1.83 -8.48
CA ARG A 191 16.28 -0.62 -8.73
C ARG A 191 15.77 0.16 -9.94
N ALA A 192 15.45 -0.51 -11.04
CA ALA A 192 14.88 0.13 -12.23
C ALA A 192 13.47 0.70 -11.96
N LEU A 193 12.71 0.06 -11.07
CA LEU A 193 11.38 0.50 -10.63
C LEU A 193 11.42 1.60 -9.56
N THR A 194 12.58 1.94 -9.02
CA THR A 194 12.74 3.05 -8.08
C THR A 194 12.87 4.35 -8.87
N PHE A 195 11.78 5.13 -8.92
CA PHE A 195 11.64 6.28 -9.82
C PHE A 195 12.11 7.62 -9.22
N CYS A 196 12.63 7.63 -7.99
CA CYS A 196 13.10 8.83 -7.31
C CYS A 196 14.35 8.53 -6.48
N THR A 197 15.06 9.58 -6.06
CA THR A 197 16.09 9.44 -5.03
C THR A 197 15.44 9.05 -3.70
N ASP A 198 15.93 7.99 -3.09
CA ASP A 198 15.45 7.52 -1.79
C ASP A 198 15.92 8.44 -0.65
N HIS A 199 15.03 9.29 -0.15
CA HIS A 199 15.33 10.31 0.86
C HIS A 199 15.41 9.79 2.30
N CYS A 200 14.96 8.56 2.57
CA CYS A 200 14.98 7.95 3.90
C CYS A 200 16.23 7.11 4.11
N ARG A 201 16.85 6.64 3.02
CA ARG A 201 18.12 5.93 3.07
C ARG A 201 19.24 6.85 3.55
N ASN A 202 20.01 6.36 4.52
CA ASN A 202 21.14 7.07 5.12
C ASN A 202 20.80 8.48 5.63
N ASN A 203 19.53 8.72 6.00
CA ASN A 203 19.07 10.01 6.49
C ASN A 203 18.60 9.86 7.94
N SER A 204 19.34 10.48 8.87
CA SER A 204 19.06 10.42 10.31
C SER A 204 17.71 11.03 10.69
N ALA A 205 17.16 11.92 9.85
CA ALA A 205 15.83 12.47 10.03
C ALA A 205 14.74 11.38 9.96
N PHE A 206 15.00 10.28 9.25
CA PHE A 206 14.10 9.12 9.14
C PHE A 206 14.46 7.96 10.08
N SER A 207 15.32 8.19 11.07
CA SER A 207 15.78 7.13 11.99
C SER A 207 14.66 6.48 12.84
N TRP A 208 13.49 7.10 12.92
CA TRP A 208 12.28 6.55 13.54
C TRP A 208 11.63 5.43 12.71
N LEU A 209 11.86 5.38 11.40
CA LEU A 209 11.31 4.38 10.50
C LEU A 209 12.15 3.10 10.59
N LYS A 210 11.67 2.09 11.33
CA LYS A 210 12.34 0.79 11.44
C LYS A 210 11.78 -0.21 10.43
N TRP A 211 12.26 -0.08 9.21
CA TRP A 211 12.02 -1.01 8.10
C TRP A 211 13.32 -1.64 7.61
N GLN A 212 13.23 -2.63 6.73
CA GLN A 212 14.37 -3.21 6.02
C GLN A 212 14.19 -2.93 4.52
N PRO A 213 14.45 -1.70 4.03
CA PRO A 213 13.95 -1.22 2.74
C PRO A 213 14.47 -2.03 1.54
N ASP A 214 15.64 -2.65 1.66
CA ASP A 214 16.25 -3.47 0.62
C ASP A 214 15.76 -4.94 0.61
N ARG A 215 14.94 -5.35 1.59
CA ARG A 215 14.36 -6.72 1.64
C ARG A 215 13.20 -6.86 0.66
N ILE A 216 13.53 -7.28 -0.56
CA ILE A 216 12.56 -7.48 -1.64
C ILE A 216 11.46 -8.48 -1.23
N ASP A 217 11.83 -9.56 -0.54
CA ASP A 217 10.89 -10.57 -0.04
C ASP A 217 9.89 -10.02 0.99
N MET A 218 10.19 -8.89 1.61
CA MET A 218 9.31 -8.16 2.55
C MET A 218 8.70 -6.89 1.92
N GLY A 219 8.88 -6.70 0.62
CA GLY A 219 8.49 -5.51 -0.13
C GLY A 219 9.59 -4.46 -0.16
N TYR A 220 10.29 -4.32 -1.28
CA TYR A 220 11.30 -3.27 -1.46
C TYR A 220 10.66 -1.90 -1.32
N SER A 221 11.26 -1.00 -0.55
CA SER A 221 10.66 0.29 -0.20
C SER A 221 11.65 1.46 -0.27
N PHE A 222 11.13 2.63 -0.60
CA PHE A 222 11.86 3.88 -0.70
C PHE A 222 10.93 5.06 -0.41
N CYS A 223 11.48 6.26 -0.23
CA CYS A 223 10.65 7.46 -0.10
C CYS A 223 11.14 8.62 -0.96
N CYS A 224 10.18 9.35 -1.53
CA CYS A 224 10.39 10.44 -2.45
C CYS A 224 9.97 11.78 -1.85
N THR A 225 10.45 12.86 -2.46
CA THR A 225 9.71 14.12 -2.41
C THR A 225 8.32 13.94 -3.02
N VAL A 226 7.35 14.77 -2.62
CA VAL A 226 6.01 14.72 -3.23
C VAL A 226 6.05 15.11 -4.71
N ASP A 227 6.96 15.99 -5.10
CA ASP A 227 7.08 16.44 -6.49
C ASP A 227 7.64 15.35 -7.41
N ASP A 228 8.68 14.61 -6.98
CA ASP A 228 9.18 13.46 -7.76
C ASP A 228 8.14 12.35 -7.83
N PHE A 229 7.39 12.12 -6.75
CA PHE A 229 6.28 11.16 -6.74
C PHE A 229 5.21 11.50 -7.79
N ARG A 230 4.78 12.76 -7.86
CA ARG A 230 3.73 13.21 -8.80
C ARG A 230 4.12 13.07 -10.27
N ARG A 231 5.41 13.06 -10.60
CA ARG A 231 5.88 12.83 -11.98
C ARG A 231 5.57 11.41 -12.46
N THR A 232 5.45 10.46 -11.54
CA THR A 232 5.14 9.06 -11.85
C THR A 232 3.69 8.72 -11.56
N VAL A 233 3.14 9.20 -10.44
CA VAL A 233 1.79 8.88 -9.97
C VAL A 233 0.94 10.16 -9.91
N PRO A 234 0.15 10.46 -10.96
CA PRO A 234 -0.59 11.73 -11.08
C PRO A 234 -1.96 11.68 -10.36
N HIS A 235 -2.06 10.99 -9.22
CA HIS A 235 -3.31 10.82 -8.48
C HIS A 235 -3.57 11.89 -7.41
N LEU A 236 -2.53 12.65 -7.03
CA LEU A 236 -2.63 13.59 -5.91
C LEU A 236 -3.29 14.90 -6.35
N PRO A 237 -4.13 15.51 -5.49
CA PRO A 237 -4.59 16.88 -5.71
C PRO A 237 -3.41 17.86 -5.65
N ALA A 238 -3.62 19.05 -6.19
CA ALA A 238 -2.62 20.12 -6.16
C ALA A 238 -2.43 20.65 -4.73
N PHE A 239 -1.19 20.62 -4.23
CA PHE A 239 -0.78 21.27 -2.98
C PHE A 239 0.74 21.48 -2.97
N THR A 240 1.20 22.50 -2.24
CA THR A 240 2.62 22.87 -2.19
C THR A 240 3.32 22.22 -1.01
N VAL A 241 4.50 21.64 -1.26
CA VAL A 241 5.41 21.07 -0.28
C VAL A 241 6.75 21.80 -0.38
N THR A 242 7.31 22.23 0.75
CA THR A 242 8.58 22.97 0.81
C THR A 242 9.67 22.21 1.55
N GLY A 243 9.37 21.03 2.10
CA GLY A 243 10.33 20.18 2.80
C GLY A 243 9.77 18.79 3.08
N LEU A 244 10.65 17.89 3.51
CA LEU A 244 10.27 16.52 3.86
C LEU A 244 9.55 16.47 5.21
N LEU A 245 8.51 15.65 5.28
CA LEU A 245 7.95 15.20 6.55
C LEU A 245 8.75 13.99 7.00
N SER A 246 9.63 14.23 7.98
CA SER A 246 10.45 13.22 8.65
C SER A 246 10.26 13.30 10.15
#